data_AF-A0A7X7DVH3-F1
#
_entry.id   AF-A0A7X7DVH3-F1
#
_cell.length_a   1.000
_cell.length_b   1.000
_cell.length_c   1.000
_cell.angle_alpha   90.00
_cell.angle_beta   90.00
_cell.angle_gamma   90.00
#
_symmetry.space_group_name_H-M   'P 1'
#
loop_
_entity.id
_entity.type
_entity.pdbx_description
1 polymer ?
#
loop_
_entity_poly.entity_id
_entity_poly.type
_entity_poly.pdbx_seq_one_letter_code
_entity_poly.pdbx_strand_id
1 'polypeptide(L)'
;MSETVKPNHRERLRDRFSSGEESSRSEEALLELLLTYSIPRVDLQPLAARLLSHYGSLSSLLEAPYDDLCQFNGIKGNSAILIKLVDWIRKYYGTSTQTPKEKPRIPAQGTLFDTDSPEIVPTPSSPMPIRKTRTGLFGKSLLKETIKILPDLPDSDSLNEIRSFLRSSLPFSAEQTRQRYTNYITGRMFPEGYADAPLRLFAKAFPDTRELREVCFYRFLLAEPLQAEIVEELLIPNLGTGRLHREHIRNRLTERFPESKSITDCTKAIVDALAAGGVAKADRTKLAFSYREIPAASFAFVLHSEFPEPGMYDIRKLEENRMIRAMLWNPERLPHALYDLRNSGLISKVSEIDAIRQFTTRYTLAEAVERIIGGKTS
;
A
#
# COMPACT_ATOMS: atom_id res chain seq x y z
N MET A 1 -9.32 42.59 -37.62
CA MET A 1 -9.88 41.33 -38.15
C MET A 1 -9.37 40.21 -37.26
N SER A 2 -10.25 39.68 -36.41
CA SER A 2 -9.95 38.59 -35.49
C SER A 2 -9.96 37.25 -36.23
N GLU A 3 -8.78 36.69 -36.50
CA GLU A 3 -8.63 35.32 -36.98
C GLU A 3 -9.02 34.35 -35.86
N THR A 4 -10.18 33.71 -36.03
CA THR A 4 -10.64 32.62 -35.16
C THR A 4 -9.82 31.37 -35.45
N VAL A 5 -8.85 31.09 -34.57
CA VAL A 5 -8.14 29.80 -34.53
C VAL A 5 -9.19 28.70 -34.31
N LYS A 6 -9.43 27.86 -35.32
CA LYS A 6 -10.32 26.69 -35.19
C LYS A 6 -9.67 25.73 -34.18
N PRO A 7 -10.34 25.39 -33.05
CA PRO A 7 -9.76 24.49 -32.06
C PRO A 7 -9.46 23.13 -32.68
N ASN A 8 -8.30 22.57 -32.34
CA ASN A 8 -7.82 21.27 -32.81
C ASN A 8 -8.85 20.18 -32.40
N HIS A 9 -9.21 19.27 -33.30
CA HIS A 9 -10.19 18.19 -33.03
C HIS A 9 -9.92 17.45 -31.71
N ARG A 10 -8.64 17.23 -31.40
CA ARG A 10 -8.19 16.59 -30.16
C ARG A 10 -8.46 17.41 -28.91
N GLU A 11 -8.31 18.73 -29.02
CA GLU A 11 -8.59 19.68 -27.95
C GLU A 11 -10.10 19.68 -27.66
N ARG A 12 -10.93 19.69 -28.71
CA ARG A 12 -12.39 19.56 -28.57
C ARG A 12 -12.80 18.26 -27.88
N LEU A 13 -12.20 17.11 -28.24
CA LEU A 13 -12.52 15.84 -27.56
C LEU A 13 -12.17 15.88 -26.06
N ARG A 14 -11.04 16.48 -25.69
CA ARG A 14 -10.63 16.65 -24.28
C ARG A 14 -11.56 17.60 -23.54
N ASP A 15 -11.93 18.71 -24.18
CA ASP A 15 -12.82 19.71 -23.58
C ASP A 15 -14.21 19.13 -23.33
N ARG A 16 -14.78 18.40 -24.30
CA ARG A 16 -16.09 17.74 -24.18
C ARG A 16 -16.10 16.67 -23.08
N PHE A 17 -15.03 15.89 -22.97
CA PHE A 17 -14.88 14.91 -21.89
C PHE A 17 -14.75 15.59 -20.52
N SER A 18 -13.96 16.67 -20.43
CA SER A 18 -13.71 17.41 -19.19
C SER A 18 -14.93 18.21 -18.72
N SER A 19 -15.74 18.73 -19.65
CA SER A 19 -17.00 19.41 -19.35
C SER A 19 -18.11 18.45 -18.92
N GLY A 20 -17.88 17.14 -19.03
CA GLY A 20 -18.82 16.11 -18.67
C GLY A 20 -20.03 16.02 -19.61
N GLU A 21 -19.86 16.35 -20.89
CA GLU A 21 -20.90 16.18 -21.91
C GLU A 21 -21.26 14.70 -22.08
N GLU A 22 -22.56 14.37 -22.13
CA GLU A 22 -23.02 12.97 -22.16
C GLU A 22 -22.54 12.22 -23.40
N SER A 23 -22.59 12.84 -24.58
CA SER A 23 -22.11 12.23 -25.84
C SER A 23 -20.59 12.01 -25.89
N SER A 24 -19.81 12.60 -24.98
CA SER A 24 -18.36 12.33 -24.87
C SER A 24 -18.05 11.02 -24.13
N ARG A 25 -19.07 10.39 -23.53
CA ARG A 25 -18.97 9.15 -22.75
C ARG A 25 -19.53 7.92 -23.47
N SER A 26 -19.86 8.03 -24.75
CA SER A 26 -20.16 6.85 -25.57
C SER A 26 -18.90 5.98 -25.71
N GLU A 27 -19.08 4.67 -25.89
CA GLU A 27 -17.97 3.73 -26.06
C GLU A 27 -17.03 4.17 -27.20
N GLU A 28 -17.60 4.69 -28.28
CA GLU A 28 -16.87 5.19 -29.44
C GLU A 28 -16.06 6.45 -29.12
N ALA A 29 -16.66 7.43 -28.45
CA ALA A 29 -15.99 8.68 -28.08
C ALA A 29 -14.86 8.45 -27.06
N LEU A 30 -15.08 7.53 -26.11
CA LEU A 30 -14.06 7.13 -25.14
C LEU A 30 -12.88 6.45 -25.81
N LEU A 31 -13.15 5.54 -26.75
CA LEU A 31 -12.11 4.85 -27.50
C LEU A 31 -11.34 5.81 -28.43
N GLU A 32 -12.05 6.72 -29.11
CA GLU A 32 -11.42 7.75 -29.95
C GLU A 32 -10.47 8.63 -29.13
N LEU A 33 -10.95 9.13 -27.99
CA LEU A 33 -10.15 9.94 -27.08
C LEU A 33 -8.92 9.18 -26.59
N LEU A 34 -9.09 7.91 -26.18
CA LEU A 34 -7.98 7.06 -25.71
C LEU A 34 -6.91 6.91 -26.79
N LEU A 35 -7.30 6.59 -28.02
CA LEU A 35 -6.36 6.38 -29.14
C LEU A 35 -5.61 7.66 -29.52
N THR A 36 -6.15 8.86 -29.23
CA THR A 36 -5.45 10.12 -29.51
C THR A 36 -4.12 10.26 -28.76
N TYR A 37 -3.96 9.56 -27.63
CA TYR A 37 -2.74 9.57 -26.81
C TYR A 37 -1.63 8.65 -27.33
N SER A 38 -1.97 7.63 -28.14
CA SER A 38 -0.99 6.69 -28.70
C SER A 38 -0.75 6.87 -30.20
N ILE A 39 -1.68 7.47 -30.94
CA ILE A 39 -1.58 7.66 -32.40
C ILE A 39 -1.55 9.17 -32.73
N PRO A 40 -0.45 9.73 -33.27
CA PRO A 40 -0.36 11.15 -33.59
C PRO A 40 -0.92 11.49 -34.99
N ARG A 41 -1.61 12.64 -35.09
CA ARG A 41 -1.94 13.38 -36.33
C ARG A 41 -2.76 12.61 -37.39
N VAL A 42 -3.73 11.82 -36.96
CA VAL A 42 -4.72 11.15 -37.82
C VAL A 42 -6.11 11.33 -37.20
N ASP A 43 -7.16 11.33 -38.04
CA ASP A 43 -8.56 11.20 -37.60
C ASP A 43 -8.82 9.76 -37.13
N LEU A 44 -9.21 9.60 -35.86
CA LEU A 44 -9.31 8.30 -35.21
C LEU A 44 -10.75 7.84 -35.02
N GLN A 45 -11.73 8.68 -35.36
CA GLN A 45 -13.14 8.32 -35.29
C GLN A 45 -13.44 7.07 -36.16
N PRO A 46 -12.98 6.96 -37.43
CA PRO A 46 -13.23 5.77 -38.23
C PRO A 46 -12.50 4.52 -37.70
N LEU A 47 -11.39 4.70 -36.99
CA LEU A 47 -10.65 3.59 -36.38
C LEU A 47 -11.40 3.07 -35.14
N ALA A 48 -11.88 3.96 -34.28
CA ALA A 48 -12.68 3.62 -33.10
C ALA A 48 -13.96 2.88 -33.50
N ALA A 49 -14.70 3.37 -34.50
CA ALA A 49 -15.91 2.72 -35.01
C ALA A 49 -15.66 1.29 -35.53
N ARG A 50 -14.59 1.10 -36.32
CA ARG A 50 -14.22 -0.23 -36.85
C ARG A 50 -13.81 -1.20 -35.75
N LEU A 51 -13.07 -0.72 -34.75
CA LEU A 51 -12.66 -1.52 -33.60
C LEU A 51 -13.86 -1.98 -32.78
N LEU A 52 -14.81 -1.09 -32.49
CA LEU A 52 -16.03 -1.47 -31.77
C LEU A 52 -16.93 -2.41 -32.59
N SER A 53 -16.99 -2.23 -33.92
CA SER A 53 -17.74 -3.15 -34.78
C SER A 53 -17.12 -4.55 -34.82
N HIS A 54 -15.79 -4.66 -34.72
CA HIS A 54 -15.08 -5.94 -34.69
C HIS A 54 -15.20 -6.66 -33.34
N TYR A 55 -14.97 -5.94 -32.24
CA TYR A 55 -14.94 -6.50 -30.89
C TYR A 55 -16.30 -6.48 -30.17
N GLY A 56 -17.30 -5.81 -30.74
CA GLY A 56 -18.67 -5.72 -30.26
C GLY A 56 -18.90 -4.69 -29.15
N SER A 57 -17.97 -4.58 -28.19
CA SER A 57 -18.04 -3.59 -27.11
C SER A 57 -16.66 -3.08 -26.70
N LEU A 58 -16.62 -1.93 -26.03
CA LEU A 58 -15.39 -1.41 -25.44
C LEU A 58 -14.81 -2.37 -24.38
N SER A 59 -15.67 -3.04 -23.61
CA SER A 59 -15.23 -4.03 -22.61
C SER A 59 -14.53 -5.23 -23.25
N SER A 60 -15.13 -5.77 -24.33
CA SER A 60 -14.56 -6.89 -25.09
C SER A 60 -13.22 -6.50 -25.74
N LEU A 61 -13.11 -5.27 -26.25
CA LEU A 61 -11.88 -4.75 -26.84
C LEU A 61 -10.75 -4.63 -25.81
N LEU A 62 -11.06 -4.14 -24.60
CA LEU A 62 -10.09 -4.04 -23.50
C LEU A 62 -9.55 -5.43 -23.12
N GLU A 63 -10.40 -6.44 -23.12
CA GLU A 63 -10.08 -7.82 -22.74
C GLU A 63 -9.32 -8.59 -23.85
N ALA A 64 -9.46 -8.20 -25.12
CA ALA A 64 -8.85 -8.88 -26.29
C ALA A 64 -7.32 -9.07 -26.18
N PRO A 65 -6.73 -10.25 -26.50
CA PRO A 65 -5.29 -10.49 -26.34
C PRO A 65 -4.38 -9.45 -27.04
N TYR A 66 -3.20 -9.19 -26.48
CA TYR A 66 -2.26 -8.20 -27.03
C TYR A 66 -1.89 -8.46 -28.51
N ASP A 67 -1.62 -9.72 -28.84
CA ASP A 67 -1.24 -10.11 -30.20
C ASP A 67 -2.39 -9.90 -31.20
N ASP A 68 -3.64 -10.15 -30.77
CA ASP A 68 -4.84 -9.93 -31.56
C ASP A 68 -5.06 -8.44 -31.84
N LEU A 69 -4.89 -7.58 -30.83
CA LEU A 69 -4.94 -6.12 -31.00
C LEU A 69 -3.88 -5.63 -32.01
N CYS A 70 -2.67 -6.21 -31.97
CA CYS A 70 -1.59 -5.82 -32.89
C CYS A 70 -1.80 -6.28 -34.33
N GLN A 71 -2.68 -7.27 -34.57
CA GLN A 71 -3.07 -7.69 -35.92
C GLN A 71 -4.08 -6.74 -36.56
N PHE A 72 -4.74 -5.88 -35.78
CA PHE A 72 -5.74 -4.95 -36.28
C PHE A 72 -5.10 -3.76 -37.01
N ASN A 73 -5.49 -3.53 -38.27
CA ASN A 73 -4.92 -2.47 -39.09
C ASN A 73 -5.22 -1.07 -38.52
N GLY A 74 -4.17 -0.40 -38.05
CA GLY A 74 -4.21 0.90 -37.38
C GLY A 74 -3.77 0.86 -35.92
N ILE A 75 -3.63 -0.33 -35.32
CA ILE A 75 -3.11 -0.52 -33.97
C ILE A 75 -1.64 -0.96 -34.03
N LYS A 76 -0.78 -0.22 -33.34
CA LYS A 76 0.63 -0.55 -33.13
C LYS A 76 0.86 -0.92 -31.67
N GLY A 77 2.03 -1.48 -31.35
CA GLY A 77 2.38 -1.90 -29.99
C GLY A 77 2.07 -0.86 -28.91
N ASN A 78 2.37 0.43 -29.15
CA ASN A 78 2.05 1.50 -28.18
C ASN A 78 0.55 1.67 -27.92
N SER A 79 -0.29 1.55 -28.96
CA SER A 79 -1.75 1.62 -28.81
C SER A 79 -2.31 0.38 -28.12
N ALA A 80 -1.80 -0.81 -28.45
CA ALA A 80 -2.19 -2.06 -27.81
C ALA A 80 -1.79 -2.07 -26.31
N ILE A 81 -0.61 -1.57 -25.96
CA ILE A 81 -0.18 -1.38 -24.57
C ILE A 81 -1.11 -0.42 -23.83
N LEU A 82 -1.48 0.71 -24.46
CA LEU A 82 -2.39 1.69 -23.84
C LEU A 82 -3.77 1.09 -23.57
N ILE A 83 -4.32 0.34 -24.53
CA ILE A 83 -5.59 -0.40 -24.38
C ILE A 83 -5.49 -1.39 -23.19
N LYS A 84 -4.40 -2.17 -23.13
CA LYS A 84 -4.17 -3.13 -22.03
C LYS A 84 -3.94 -2.50 -20.67
N LEU A 85 -3.32 -1.32 -20.63
CA LEU A 85 -3.19 -0.56 -19.41
C LEU A 85 -4.56 -0.16 -18.85
N VAL A 86 -5.47 0.31 -19.71
CA VAL A 86 -6.84 0.67 -19.31
C VAL A 86 -7.62 -0.55 -18.83
N ASP A 87 -7.51 -1.68 -19.51
CA ASP A 87 -8.12 -2.95 -19.09
C ASP A 87 -7.66 -3.37 -17.69
N TRP A 88 -6.35 -3.32 -17.46
CA TRP A 88 -5.76 -3.64 -16.16
C TRP A 88 -6.27 -2.70 -15.07
N ILE A 89 -6.32 -1.38 -15.31
CA ILE A 89 -6.88 -0.42 -14.35
C ILE A 89 -8.35 -0.72 -14.08
N ARG A 90 -9.17 -0.95 -15.11
CA ARG A 90 -10.59 -1.32 -14.97
C ARG A 90 -10.77 -2.56 -14.10
N LYS A 91 -9.98 -3.60 -14.33
CA LYS A 91 -10.11 -4.90 -13.64
C LYS A 91 -9.72 -4.83 -12.16
N TYR A 92 -8.67 -4.07 -11.83
CA TYR A 92 -8.11 -4.05 -10.49
C TYR A 92 -8.51 -2.82 -9.66
N TYR A 93 -9.04 -1.76 -10.29
CA TYR A 93 -9.39 -0.48 -9.66
C TYR A 93 -10.77 0.06 -10.07
N GLY A 94 -11.52 -0.66 -10.92
CA GLY A 94 -12.91 -0.35 -11.20
C GLY A 94 -13.78 -0.64 -9.97
N THR A 95 -14.38 0.39 -9.40
CA THR A 95 -15.19 0.30 -8.18
C THR A 95 -16.31 -0.73 -8.24
N SER A 96 -16.43 -1.45 -7.13
CA SER A 96 -17.62 -2.14 -6.61
C SER A 96 -18.90 -1.33 -6.85
N THR A 97 -19.61 -1.63 -7.94
CA THR A 97 -21.02 -1.25 -8.11
C THR A 97 -21.86 -2.47 -7.77
N GLN A 98 -22.60 -2.32 -6.68
CA GLN A 98 -23.58 -3.23 -6.10
C GLN A 98 -24.43 -3.94 -7.16
N THR A 99 -24.40 -5.28 -7.18
CA THR A 99 -25.60 -6.07 -7.49
C THR A 99 -26.33 -6.36 -6.17
N PRO A 100 -27.66 -6.20 -6.10
CA PRO A 100 -28.42 -6.46 -4.88
C PRO A 100 -28.24 -7.91 -4.43
N LYS A 101 -27.90 -8.09 -3.15
CA LYS A 101 -27.87 -9.38 -2.45
C LYS A 101 -29.19 -10.14 -2.69
N GLU A 102 -29.14 -11.23 -3.43
CA GLU A 102 -30.06 -12.33 -3.15
C GLU A 102 -29.73 -12.86 -1.76
N LYS A 103 -30.65 -12.65 -0.81
CA LYS A 103 -30.60 -13.29 0.50
C LYS A 103 -30.53 -14.81 0.28
N PRO A 104 -29.53 -15.53 0.81
CA PRO A 104 -29.63 -16.98 0.87
C PRO A 104 -30.83 -17.32 1.74
N ARG A 105 -31.87 -17.89 1.11
CA ARG A 105 -32.95 -18.58 1.82
C ARG A 105 -32.29 -19.65 2.67
N ILE A 106 -32.58 -19.66 3.97
CA ILE A 106 -32.28 -20.79 4.85
C ILE A 106 -33.06 -21.98 4.31
N PRO A 107 -32.43 -23.09 3.86
CA PRO A 107 -33.15 -24.34 3.71
C PRO A 107 -33.26 -24.99 5.09
N ALA A 108 -34.48 -25.36 5.42
CA ALA A 108 -34.81 -26.21 6.56
C ALA A 108 -34.02 -27.53 6.55
N GLN A 109 -33.87 -28.10 7.74
CA GLN A 109 -33.27 -29.39 8.05
C GLN A 109 -33.70 -30.50 7.07
N GLY A 110 -32.73 -31.29 6.60
CA GLY A 110 -32.96 -32.49 5.79
C GLY A 110 -31.75 -33.42 5.81
N THR A 111 -31.84 -34.41 6.71
CA THR A 111 -31.32 -35.81 6.67
C THR A 111 -29.93 -36.18 6.13
N LEU A 112 -29.28 -36.99 6.97
CA LEU A 112 -28.13 -37.88 6.79
C LEU A 112 -27.99 -38.59 5.42
N PHE A 113 -26.71 -38.76 5.06
CA PHE A 113 -26.10 -39.56 3.97
C PHE A 113 -26.32 -39.06 2.54
N ASP A 114 -25.27 -38.48 1.95
CA ASP A 114 -24.54 -39.17 0.88
C ASP A 114 -23.16 -38.52 0.65
N THR A 115 -22.20 -39.40 0.43
CA THR A 115 -20.78 -39.16 0.12
C THR A 115 -20.61 -38.41 -1.20
N ASP A 116 -19.94 -37.26 -1.15
CA ASP A 116 -18.80 -36.95 -2.00
C ASP A 116 -18.11 -35.68 -1.48
N SER A 117 -16.82 -35.79 -1.18
CA SER A 117 -15.97 -34.64 -0.89
C SER A 117 -15.42 -34.08 -2.20
N PRO A 118 -15.61 -32.78 -2.51
CA PRO A 118 -14.68 -32.07 -3.35
C PRO A 118 -13.63 -31.37 -2.48
N GLU A 119 -12.38 -31.54 -2.91
CA GLU A 119 -11.15 -30.94 -2.41
C GLU A 119 -11.29 -29.48 -1.95
N ILE A 120 -10.67 -29.20 -0.81
CA ILE A 120 -10.39 -27.85 -0.33
C ILE A 120 -9.38 -27.23 -1.32
N VAL A 121 -9.87 -26.42 -2.26
CA VAL A 121 -9.03 -25.56 -3.08
C VAL A 121 -8.53 -24.41 -2.19
N PRO A 122 -7.21 -24.24 -1.99
CA PRO A 122 -6.68 -23.12 -1.21
C PRO A 122 -6.99 -21.81 -1.93
N THR A 123 -7.67 -20.90 -1.24
CA THR A 123 -7.94 -19.56 -1.77
C THR A 123 -6.61 -18.80 -1.89
N PRO A 124 -6.22 -18.30 -3.07
CA PRO A 124 -5.00 -17.53 -3.20
C PRO A 124 -5.16 -16.20 -2.45
N SER A 125 -4.25 -15.96 -1.51
CA SER A 125 -4.02 -14.65 -0.89
C SER A 125 -3.87 -13.60 -2.00
N SER A 126 -4.72 -12.57 -1.99
CA SER A 126 -4.67 -11.49 -2.96
C SER A 126 -3.26 -10.86 -3.00
N PRO A 127 -2.61 -10.78 -4.18
CA PRO A 127 -1.30 -10.16 -4.27
C PRO A 127 -1.41 -8.65 -4.07
N MET A 128 -0.63 -8.11 -3.13
CA MET A 128 -0.39 -6.67 -3.00
C MET A 128 0.12 -6.08 -4.34
N PRO A 129 -0.17 -4.80 -4.62
CA PRO A 129 0.18 -4.17 -5.89
C PRO A 129 1.68 -4.25 -6.19
N ILE A 130 1.99 -4.60 -7.44
CA ILE A 130 3.35 -4.69 -7.96
C ILE A 130 4.00 -3.31 -7.90
N ARG A 131 4.86 -3.10 -6.90
CA ARG A 131 5.63 -1.87 -6.72
C ARG A 131 6.68 -1.75 -7.81
N LYS A 132 6.74 -0.59 -8.47
CA LYS A 132 7.84 -0.22 -9.38
C LYS A 132 9.16 -0.62 -8.74
N THR A 133 9.91 -1.46 -9.43
CA THR A 133 11.22 -1.99 -9.07
C THR A 133 12.20 -0.85 -8.87
N ARG A 134 12.26 -0.33 -7.64
CA ARG A 134 13.50 0.24 -7.09
C ARG A 134 14.55 -0.87 -7.14
N THR A 135 15.82 -0.51 -7.15
CA THR A 135 16.98 -1.43 -7.04
C THR A 135 16.97 -2.34 -5.80
N GLY A 136 15.89 -2.39 -5.02
CA GLY A 136 15.74 -3.09 -3.74
C GLY A 136 16.45 -2.39 -2.58
N LEU A 137 17.56 -1.71 -2.85
CA LEU A 137 18.38 -1.00 -1.86
C LEU A 137 17.90 0.43 -1.60
N PHE A 138 18.07 0.89 -0.36
CA PHE A 138 17.88 2.28 0.06
C PHE A 138 19.10 2.79 0.84
N GLY A 139 19.67 3.93 0.45
CA GLY A 139 20.90 4.45 1.06
C GLY A 139 20.69 5.42 2.24
N LYS A 140 19.44 5.83 2.51
CA LYS A 140 19.08 6.74 3.63
C LYS A 140 17.76 6.30 4.26
N SER A 141 17.75 6.11 5.57
CA SER A 141 16.53 5.79 6.31
C SER A 141 15.63 7.00 6.49
N LEU A 142 16.16 8.11 7.02
CA LEU A 142 15.41 9.33 7.37
C LEU A 142 14.29 9.11 8.38
N LEU A 143 14.17 7.91 8.98
CA LEU A 143 13.04 7.57 9.83
C LEU A 143 13.03 8.43 11.10
N LYS A 144 14.20 8.73 11.66
CA LYS A 144 14.33 9.61 12.85
C LYS A 144 13.78 11.02 12.57
N GLU A 145 14.19 11.61 11.45
CA GLU A 145 13.71 12.93 11.01
C GLU A 145 12.22 12.89 10.69
N THR A 146 11.76 11.80 10.07
CA THR A 146 10.35 11.54 9.74
C THR A 146 9.48 11.52 11.00
N ILE A 147 9.85 10.73 12.01
CA ILE A 147 9.13 10.65 13.30
C ILE A 147 9.01 12.04 13.94
N LYS A 148 10.08 12.84 13.89
CA LYS A 148 10.11 14.17 14.51
C LYS A 148 9.19 15.17 13.80
N ILE A 149 9.13 15.13 12.47
CA ILE A 149 8.44 16.14 11.66
C ILE A 149 6.97 15.79 11.37
N LEU A 150 6.58 14.51 11.49
CA LEU A 150 5.23 14.06 11.17
C LEU A 150 4.11 14.74 11.98
N PRO A 151 4.27 14.99 13.29
CA PRO A 151 3.25 15.67 14.09
C PRO A 151 2.93 17.10 13.61
N ASP A 152 3.90 17.74 12.95
CA ASP A 152 3.80 19.13 12.50
C ASP A 152 3.29 19.26 11.05
N LEU A 153 2.95 18.14 10.39
CA LEU A 153 2.43 18.19 9.03
C LEU A 153 1.14 19.03 8.94
N PRO A 154 0.96 19.80 7.85
CA PRO A 154 -0.28 20.52 7.64
C PRO A 154 -1.45 19.55 7.50
N ASP A 155 -2.64 20.02 7.87
CA ASP A 155 -3.87 19.25 7.72
C ASP A 155 -4.35 19.31 6.27
N SER A 156 -3.72 18.51 5.43
CA SER A 156 -3.94 18.46 3.99
C SER A 156 -3.66 17.05 3.48
N ASP A 157 -4.48 16.57 2.55
CA ASP A 157 -4.24 15.33 1.81
C ASP A 157 -3.32 15.54 0.60
N SER A 158 -3.03 16.79 0.25
CA SER A 158 -2.19 17.16 -0.89
C SER A 158 -0.72 16.87 -0.62
N LEU A 159 -0.16 15.89 -1.33
CA LEU A 159 1.29 15.64 -1.25
C LEU A 159 2.13 16.84 -1.68
N ASN A 160 1.60 17.74 -2.52
CA ASN A 160 2.36 18.93 -2.90
C ASN A 160 2.53 19.90 -1.73
N GLU A 161 1.48 20.08 -0.93
CA GLU A 161 1.53 20.90 0.29
C GLU A 161 2.45 20.25 1.34
N ILE A 162 2.31 18.93 1.56
CA ILE A 162 3.20 18.17 2.44
C ILE A 162 4.66 18.30 1.99
N ARG A 163 4.94 18.17 0.68
CA ARG A 163 6.31 18.31 0.15
C ARG A 163 6.85 19.73 0.33
N SER A 164 6.02 20.75 0.13
CA SER A 164 6.41 22.15 0.35
C SER A 164 6.78 22.40 1.82
N PHE A 165 5.96 21.89 2.75
CA PHE A 165 6.22 21.95 4.18
C PHE A 165 7.50 21.21 4.57
N LEU A 166 7.69 19.97 4.12
CA LEU A 166 8.91 19.19 4.42
C LEU A 166 10.16 19.87 3.87
N ARG A 167 10.13 20.42 2.65
CA ARG A 167 11.27 21.13 2.05
C ARG A 167 11.72 22.35 2.84
N SER A 168 10.79 23.06 3.48
CA SER A 168 11.10 24.25 4.28
C SER A 168 11.51 23.92 5.70
N SER A 169 11.00 22.81 6.26
CA SER A 169 11.16 22.47 7.68
C SER A 169 12.26 21.45 7.99
N LEU A 170 12.73 20.69 6.99
CA LEU A 170 13.80 19.70 7.20
C LEU A 170 15.15 20.36 7.59
N PRO A 171 15.89 19.83 8.58
CA PRO A 171 17.08 20.45 9.17
C PRO A 171 18.36 20.24 8.34
N PHE A 172 18.29 20.34 7.01
CA PHE A 172 19.44 20.19 6.10
C PHE A 172 19.68 21.49 5.35
N SER A 173 20.93 21.94 5.26
CA SER A 173 21.27 23.24 4.64
C SER A 173 21.08 23.26 3.11
N ALA A 174 21.39 22.16 2.41
CA ALA A 174 21.31 22.09 0.95
C ALA A 174 19.88 21.84 0.44
N GLU A 175 19.38 22.71 -0.43
CA GLU A 175 18.03 22.61 -0.99
C GLU A 175 17.81 21.30 -1.77
N GLN A 176 18.75 20.89 -2.62
CA GLN A 176 18.65 19.63 -3.37
C GLN A 176 18.56 18.41 -2.43
N THR A 177 19.21 18.47 -1.27
CA THR A 177 19.11 17.41 -0.25
C THR A 177 17.74 17.42 0.41
N ARG A 178 17.21 18.58 0.80
CA ARG A 178 15.83 18.71 1.32
C ARG A 178 14.81 18.21 0.30
N GLN A 179 14.97 18.52 -0.98
CA GLN A 179 14.09 18.03 -2.06
C GLN A 179 14.13 16.49 -2.19
N ARG A 180 15.33 15.88 -2.23
CA ARG A 180 15.46 14.41 -2.30
C ARG A 180 14.85 13.73 -1.09
N TYR A 181 15.14 14.25 0.11
CA TYR A 181 14.69 13.64 1.36
C TYR A 181 13.19 13.80 1.54
N THR A 182 12.62 14.92 1.12
CA THR A 182 11.17 15.12 1.02
C THR A 182 10.51 14.04 0.16
N ASN A 183 11.10 13.71 -1.00
CA ASN A 183 10.57 12.65 -1.87
C ASN A 183 10.69 11.26 -1.22
N TYR A 184 11.76 11.00 -0.47
CA TYR A 184 11.93 9.74 0.26
C TYR A 184 10.92 9.60 1.40
N ILE A 185 10.72 10.66 2.19
CA ILE A 185 9.76 10.66 3.31
C ILE A 185 8.34 10.46 2.78
N THR A 186 7.93 11.29 1.81
CA THR A 186 6.57 11.20 1.24
C THR A 186 6.32 9.85 0.57
N GLY A 187 7.26 9.35 -0.22
CA GLY A 187 7.12 8.03 -0.86
C GLY A 187 7.14 6.83 0.10
N ARG A 188 7.52 7.02 1.38
CA ARG A 188 7.49 5.97 2.41
C ARG A 188 6.27 6.04 3.31
N MET A 189 5.92 7.25 3.73
CA MET A 189 4.79 7.46 4.63
C MET A 189 3.45 7.46 3.89
N PHE A 190 3.45 7.88 2.63
CA PHE A 190 2.26 8.10 1.80
C PHE A 190 2.42 7.46 0.41
N PRO A 191 2.54 6.11 0.34
CA PRO A 191 2.83 5.42 -0.92
C PRO A 191 1.70 5.53 -1.96
N GLU A 192 0.46 5.74 -1.51
CA GLU A 192 -0.74 5.83 -2.35
C GLU A 192 -0.89 7.16 -3.09
N GLY A 193 0.05 8.10 -2.91
CA GLY A 193 0.07 9.35 -3.67
C GLY A 193 -0.74 10.50 -3.05
N TYR A 194 -1.35 10.29 -1.89
CA TYR A 194 -2.01 11.32 -1.06
C TYR A 194 -1.61 11.17 0.40
N ALA A 195 -1.68 12.25 1.18
CA ALA A 195 -1.35 12.24 2.60
C ALA A 195 -2.52 11.75 3.45
N ASP A 196 -2.56 10.45 3.74
CA ASP A 196 -3.67 9.82 4.43
C ASP A 196 -3.93 10.42 5.82
N ALA A 197 -5.21 10.70 6.09
CA ALA A 197 -5.65 11.26 7.37
C ALA A 197 -5.28 10.37 8.57
N PRO A 198 -5.40 9.02 8.52
CA PRO A 198 -5.05 8.17 9.66
C PRO A 198 -3.63 8.41 10.18
N LEU A 199 -2.61 8.41 9.31
CA LEU A 199 -1.23 8.64 9.75
C LEU A 199 -1.02 10.07 10.27
N ARG A 200 -1.58 11.08 9.60
CA ARG A 200 -1.44 12.49 10.00
C ARG A 200 -2.08 12.75 11.38
N LEU A 201 -3.32 12.30 11.57
CA LEU A 201 -4.05 12.46 12.83
C LEU A 201 -3.38 11.69 13.97
N PHE A 202 -2.94 10.46 13.70
CA PHE A 202 -2.20 9.67 14.69
C PHE A 202 -0.89 10.37 15.09
N ALA A 203 -0.10 10.86 14.13
CA ALA A 203 1.13 11.58 14.44
C ALA A 203 0.92 12.83 15.28
N LYS A 204 -0.09 13.64 14.93
CA LYS A 204 -0.45 14.84 15.69
C LYS A 204 -0.90 14.53 17.12
N ALA A 205 -1.59 13.40 17.33
CA ALA A 205 -2.05 12.99 18.64
C ALA A 205 -0.96 12.30 19.49
N PHE A 206 0.08 11.74 18.88
CA PHE A 206 1.16 11.00 19.56
C PHE A 206 2.57 11.59 19.30
N PRO A 207 2.79 12.90 19.53
CA PRO A 207 4.10 13.50 19.31
C PRO A 207 5.14 12.93 20.29
N ASP A 208 6.36 12.66 19.79
CA ASP A 208 7.50 12.17 20.56
C ASP A 208 7.26 10.87 21.37
N THR A 209 6.24 10.09 21.05
CA THR A 209 5.93 8.87 21.79
C THR A 209 6.56 7.60 21.17
N ARG A 210 6.43 6.48 21.89
CA ARG A 210 6.83 5.16 21.38
C ARG A 210 5.88 4.70 20.27
N GLU A 211 4.60 4.97 20.41
CA GLU A 211 3.53 4.56 19.50
C GLU A 211 3.76 5.14 18.10
N LEU A 212 4.06 6.44 18.00
CA LEU A 212 4.38 7.08 16.73
C LEU A 212 5.64 6.50 16.08
N ARG A 213 6.68 6.20 16.87
CA ARG A 213 7.89 5.54 16.36
C ARG A 213 7.57 4.18 15.74
N GLU A 214 6.73 3.39 16.40
CA GLU A 214 6.31 2.08 15.92
C GLU A 214 5.45 2.19 14.65
N VAL A 215 4.47 3.10 14.60
CA VAL A 215 3.65 3.33 13.40
C VAL A 215 4.49 3.82 12.21
N CYS A 216 5.43 4.75 12.43
CA CYS A 216 6.35 5.20 11.39
C CYS A 216 7.26 4.06 10.91
N PHE A 217 7.76 3.22 11.81
CA PHE A 217 8.57 2.06 11.45
C PHE A 217 7.75 1.04 10.65
N TYR A 218 6.49 0.79 11.03
CA TYR A 218 5.57 -0.05 10.26
C TYR A 218 5.36 0.48 8.84
N ARG A 219 5.04 1.77 8.66
CA ARG A 219 4.94 2.40 7.33
C ARG A 219 6.26 2.30 6.55
N PHE A 220 7.40 2.41 7.24
CA PHE A 220 8.71 2.20 6.62
C PHE A 220 8.92 0.76 6.14
N LEU A 221 8.55 -0.25 6.95
CA LEU A 221 8.60 -1.67 6.56
C LEU A 221 7.73 -1.95 5.35
N LEU A 222 6.52 -1.39 5.32
CA LEU A 222 5.67 -1.43 4.15
C LEU A 222 6.44 -0.87 2.97
N ALA A 223 6.94 0.36 3.01
CA ALA A 223 7.57 0.99 1.84
C ALA A 223 8.92 0.39 1.40
N GLU A 224 9.67 -0.23 2.31
CA GLU A 224 11.01 -0.77 2.08
C GLU A 224 11.08 -2.27 2.44
N PRO A 225 10.62 -3.19 1.55
CA PRO A 225 10.53 -4.63 1.84
C PRO A 225 11.84 -5.28 2.29
N LEU A 226 12.97 -4.76 1.81
CA LEU A 226 14.31 -5.20 2.23
C LEU A 226 14.50 -5.08 3.76
N GLN A 227 13.93 -4.05 4.39
CA GLN A 227 14.01 -3.89 5.84
C GLN A 227 13.29 -5.02 6.57
N ALA A 228 12.11 -5.43 6.10
CA ALA A 228 11.35 -6.55 6.67
C ALA A 228 12.09 -7.89 6.47
N GLU A 229 12.64 -8.11 5.28
CA GLU A 229 13.52 -9.26 4.98
C GLU A 229 14.71 -9.35 5.95
N ILE A 230 15.41 -8.24 6.22
CA ILE A 230 16.54 -8.25 7.15
C ILE A 230 16.09 -8.61 8.57
N VAL A 231 14.93 -8.13 9.01
CA VAL A 231 14.40 -8.52 10.32
C VAL A 231 14.10 -10.02 10.36
N GLU A 232 13.44 -10.53 9.32
CA GLU A 232 13.01 -11.92 9.21
C GLU A 232 14.17 -12.91 9.08
N GLU A 233 15.16 -12.61 8.24
CA GLU A 233 16.28 -13.50 7.92
C GLU A 233 17.42 -13.40 8.93
N LEU A 234 17.62 -12.24 9.56
CA LEU A 234 18.79 -12.01 10.43
C LEU A 234 18.43 -11.75 11.88
N LEU A 235 17.43 -10.91 12.18
CA LEU A 235 17.12 -10.58 13.58
C LEU A 235 16.34 -11.71 14.25
N ILE A 236 15.23 -12.17 13.66
CA ILE A 236 14.39 -13.21 14.26
C ILE A 236 15.19 -14.49 14.61
N PRO A 237 16.04 -15.04 13.71
CA PRO A 237 16.83 -16.23 14.03
C PRO A 237 17.88 -16.00 15.14
N ASN A 238 18.29 -14.74 15.35
CA ASN A 238 19.28 -14.36 16.37
C ASN A 238 18.63 -13.77 17.64
N LEU A 239 17.31 -13.90 17.83
CA LEU A 239 16.63 -13.42 19.04
C LEU A 239 17.12 -14.13 20.32
N GLY A 240 17.55 -15.40 20.22
CA GLY A 240 18.07 -16.14 21.37
C GLY A 240 19.35 -15.53 21.97
N THR A 241 20.24 -14.97 21.12
CA THR A 241 21.43 -14.24 21.59
C THR A 241 21.14 -12.74 21.79
N GLY A 242 20.11 -12.22 21.11
CA GLY A 242 19.70 -10.82 21.13
C GLY A 242 20.75 -9.88 20.56
N ARG A 243 21.70 -10.38 19.76
CA ARG A 243 22.83 -9.60 19.22
C ARG A 243 23.15 -10.00 17.79
N LEU A 244 23.57 -9.02 16.98
CA LEU A 244 23.99 -9.24 15.59
C LEU A 244 25.10 -8.26 15.21
N HIS A 245 26.19 -8.73 14.60
CA HIS A 245 27.21 -7.82 14.05
C HIS A 245 26.71 -7.18 12.74
N ARG A 246 26.99 -5.89 12.55
CA ARG A 246 26.63 -5.14 11.32
C ARG A 246 27.19 -5.77 10.05
N GLU A 247 28.30 -6.50 10.18
CA GLU A 247 28.91 -7.27 9.10
C GLU A 247 27.98 -8.35 8.52
N HIS A 248 27.14 -9.00 9.32
CA HIS A 248 26.20 -10.00 8.81
C HIS A 248 25.18 -9.37 7.85
N ILE A 249 24.69 -8.17 8.18
CA ILE A 249 23.79 -7.39 7.29
C ILE A 249 24.54 -7.05 5.99
N ARG A 250 25.77 -6.56 6.09
CA ARG A 250 26.61 -6.21 4.93
C ARG A 250 26.86 -7.42 4.03
N ASN A 251 27.21 -8.57 4.61
CA ASN A 251 27.49 -9.80 3.87
C ASN A 251 26.23 -10.28 3.15
N ARG A 252 25.08 -10.31 3.84
CA ARG A 252 23.80 -10.67 3.22
C ARG A 252 23.43 -9.77 2.05
N LEU A 253 23.63 -8.46 2.19
CA LEU A 253 23.39 -7.52 1.09
C LEU A 253 24.38 -7.72 -0.07
N THR A 254 25.64 -8.05 0.22
CA THR A 254 26.67 -8.30 -0.80
C THR A 254 26.36 -9.57 -1.59
N GLU A 255 25.93 -10.64 -0.92
CA GLU A 255 25.49 -11.88 -1.56
C GLU A 255 24.30 -11.64 -2.50
N ARG A 256 23.33 -10.82 -2.07
CA ARG A 256 22.12 -10.56 -2.84
C ARG A 256 22.30 -9.52 -3.96
N PHE A 257 23.20 -8.56 -3.76
CA PHE A 257 23.45 -7.46 -4.69
C PHE A 257 24.96 -7.26 -4.95
N PRO A 258 25.65 -8.25 -5.55
CA PRO A 258 27.12 -8.31 -5.61
C PRO A 258 27.76 -7.13 -6.37
N GLU A 259 27.07 -6.55 -7.35
CA GLU A 259 27.60 -5.44 -8.15
C GLU A 259 27.26 -4.05 -7.57
N SER A 260 26.54 -3.99 -6.45
CA SER A 260 26.07 -2.72 -5.91
C SER A 260 27.17 -1.96 -5.19
N LYS A 261 27.37 -0.69 -5.57
CA LYS A 261 28.26 0.25 -4.86
C LYS A 261 27.63 0.84 -3.60
N SER A 262 26.34 0.57 -3.36
CA SER A 262 25.54 1.21 -2.29
C SER A 262 25.36 0.33 -1.05
N ILE A 263 26.07 -0.81 -0.95
CA ILE A 263 25.93 -1.78 0.15
C ILE A 263 26.21 -1.13 1.51
N THR A 264 27.29 -0.35 1.61
CA THR A 264 27.68 0.29 2.88
C THR A 264 26.64 1.30 3.35
N ASP A 265 26.16 2.15 2.44
CA ASP A 265 25.11 3.13 2.73
C ASP A 265 23.79 2.44 3.09
N CYS A 266 23.43 1.37 2.40
CA CYS A 266 22.22 0.60 2.72
C CYS A 266 22.33 -0.11 4.07
N THR A 267 23.48 -0.72 4.37
CA THR A 267 23.77 -1.30 5.69
C THR A 267 23.58 -0.26 6.79
N LYS A 268 24.12 0.95 6.60
CA LYS A 268 23.95 2.05 7.54
C LYS A 268 22.48 2.44 7.68
N ALA A 269 21.78 2.63 6.56
CA ALA A 269 20.37 3.01 6.56
C ALA A 269 19.47 1.97 7.26
N ILE A 270 19.71 0.68 7.05
CA ILE A 270 18.98 -0.40 7.72
C ILE A 270 19.14 -0.31 9.25
N VAL A 271 20.38 -0.14 9.72
CA VAL A 271 20.66 -0.03 11.15
C VAL A 271 20.07 1.26 11.74
N ASP A 272 20.14 2.38 11.00
CA ASP A 272 19.56 3.66 11.42
C ASP A 272 18.02 3.55 11.51
N ALA A 273 17.37 2.83 10.60
CA ALA A 273 15.92 2.58 10.65
C ALA A 273 15.52 1.72 11.86
N LEU A 274 16.24 0.63 12.13
CA LEU A 274 16.01 -0.23 13.29
C LEU A 274 16.17 0.55 14.61
N ALA A 275 17.18 1.42 14.69
CA ALA A 275 17.41 2.26 15.85
C ALA A 275 16.32 3.31 16.03
N ALA A 276 15.95 4.02 14.95
CA ALA A 276 14.90 5.04 14.98
C ALA A 276 13.52 4.46 15.34
N GLY A 277 13.18 3.28 14.81
CA GLY A 277 11.95 2.54 15.15
C GLY A 277 11.97 1.90 16.54
N GLY A 278 13.07 2.01 17.29
CA GLY A 278 13.24 1.42 18.62
C GLY A 278 13.25 -0.11 18.60
N VAL A 279 13.60 -0.73 17.46
CA VAL A 279 13.64 -2.19 17.26
C VAL A 279 14.95 -2.76 17.78
N ALA A 280 16.04 -2.04 17.57
CA ALA A 280 17.36 -2.43 18.03
C ALA A 280 18.12 -1.23 18.61
N LYS A 281 18.97 -1.46 19.60
CA LYS A 281 20.05 -0.55 19.95
C LYS A 281 21.25 -0.89 19.09
N ALA A 282 21.94 0.10 18.53
CA ALA A 282 23.09 -0.12 17.68
C ALA A 282 24.29 0.71 18.14
N ASP A 283 25.47 0.12 18.06
CA ASP A 283 26.74 0.83 18.17
C ASP A 283 27.48 0.79 16.82
N ARG A 284 28.79 1.07 16.82
CA ARG A 284 29.60 1.08 15.59
C ARG A 284 29.72 -0.29 14.92
N THR A 285 29.59 -1.40 15.65
CA THR A 285 29.92 -2.75 15.16
C THR A 285 28.79 -3.76 15.32
N LYS A 286 27.91 -3.60 16.31
CA LYS A 286 26.84 -4.54 16.65
C LYS A 286 25.49 -3.88 16.88
N LEU A 287 24.46 -4.70 16.77
CA LEU A 287 23.08 -4.43 17.17
C LEU A 287 22.74 -5.31 18.37
N ALA A 288 21.89 -4.80 19.25
CA ALA A 288 21.26 -5.54 20.35
C ALA A 288 19.74 -5.33 20.28
N PHE A 289 18.98 -6.42 20.35
CA PHE A 289 17.53 -6.42 20.20
C PHE A 289 16.92 -7.59 20.97
N SER A 290 15.63 -7.49 21.25
CA SER A 290 14.83 -8.51 21.92
C SER A 290 13.38 -8.38 21.45
N TYR A 291 12.54 -9.35 21.80
CA TYR A 291 11.11 -9.11 21.74
C TYR A 291 10.72 -7.89 22.56
N ARG A 292 9.68 -7.20 22.08
CA ARG A 292 9.20 -5.93 22.62
C ARG A 292 7.76 -6.08 23.12
N GLU A 293 7.42 -5.30 24.13
CA GLU A 293 6.03 -5.12 24.56
C GLU A 293 5.18 -4.52 23.43
N ILE A 294 3.86 -4.68 23.51
CA ILE A 294 2.90 -4.31 22.47
C ILE A 294 2.05 -3.13 22.96
N PRO A 295 2.37 -1.87 22.60
CA PRO A 295 1.53 -0.73 22.97
C PRO A 295 0.18 -0.79 22.24
N ALA A 296 -0.91 -0.60 22.98
CA ALA A 296 -2.27 -0.76 22.44
C ALA A 296 -2.54 0.15 21.22
N ALA A 297 -2.13 1.42 21.26
CA ALA A 297 -2.41 2.38 20.19
C ALA A 297 -1.65 2.06 18.89
N SER A 298 -0.35 1.73 18.95
CA SER A 298 0.40 1.32 17.76
C SER A 298 -0.07 -0.03 17.24
N PHE A 299 -0.39 -0.97 18.13
CA PHE A 299 -0.93 -2.27 17.74
C PHE A 299 -2.29 -2.14 17.04
N ALA A 300 -3.21 -1.33 17.56
CA ALA A 300 -4.48 -1.06 16.89
C ALA A 300 -4.27 -0.44 15.50
N PHE A 301 -3.40 0.56 15.38
CA PHE A 301 -3.09 1.17 14.08
C PHE A 301 -2.60 0.12 13.07
N VAL A 302 -1.63 -0.72 13.48
CA VAL A 302 -1.05 -1.74 12.59
C VAL A 302 -2.06 -2.85 12.29
N LEU A 303 -2.83 -3.31 13.27
CA LEU A 303 -3.87 -4.33 13.10
C LEU A 303 -4.90 -3.89 12.06
N HIS A 304 -5.45 -2.67 12.19
CA HIS A 304 -6.42 -2.15 11.23
C HIS A 304 -5.79 -1.76 9.87
N SER A 305 -4.46 -1.66 9.79
CA SER A 305 -3.75 -1.49 8.51
C SER A 305 -3.55 -2.83 7.79
N GLU A 306 -3.20 -3.90 8.51
CA GLU A 306 -2.99 -5.25 7.96
C GLU A 306 -4.31 -6.00 7.70
N PHE A 307 -5.38 -5.65 8.41
CA PHE A 307 -6.72 -6.21 8.27
C PHE A 307 -7.74 -5.08 8.01
N PRO A 308 -7.68 -4.43 6.81
CA PRO A 308 -8.39 -3.19 6.53
C PRO A 308 -9.91 -3.36 6.40
N GLU A 309 -10.37 -4.54 5.96
CA GLU A 309 -11.79 -4.83 5.81
C GLU A 309 -12.40 -5.18 7.18
N PRO A 310 -13.50 -4.55 7.60
CA PRO A 310 -14.22 -4.98 8.80
C PRO A 310 -14.68 -6.45 8.66
N GLY A 311 -14.27 -7.30 9.59
CA GLY A 311 -14.52 -8.73 9.44
C GLY A 311 -14.01 -9.58 10.58
N MET A 312 -14.23 -10.89 10.44
CA MET A 312 -13.76 -11.92 11.35
C MET A 312 -12.50 -12.56 10.78
N TYR A 313 -11.45 -12.61 11.60
CA TYR A 313 -10.12 -13.05 11.19
C TYR A 313 -9.59 -14.12 12.14
N ASP A 314 -8.92 -15.10 11.57
CA ASP A 314 -8.19 -16.13 12.31
C ASP A 314 -6.96 -15.50 12.98
N ILE A 315 -6.73 -15.78 14.27
CA ILE A 315 -5.57 -15.26 15.02
C ILE A 315 -4.26 -15.78 14.41
N ARG A 316 -4.24 -16.97 13.78
CA ARG A 316 -3.05 -17.50 13.10
C ARG A 316 -2.58 -16.58 11.97
N LYS A 317 -3.52 -15.95 11.23
CA LYS A 317 -3.17 -14.98 10.19
C LYS A 317 -2.46 -13.75 10.76
N LEU A 318 -2.76 -13.36 12.00
CA LEU A 318 -2.07 -12.29 12.70
C LEU A 318 -0.68 -12.74 13.17
N GLU A 319 -0.58 -13.92 13.79
CA GLU A 319 0.66 -14.49 14.30
C GLU A 319 1.69 -14.74 13.18
N GLU A 320 1.22 -15.17 12.01
CA GLU A 320 2.03 -15.44 10.82
C GLU A 320 2.28 -14.19 9.96
N ASN A 321 1.58 -13.09 10.21
CA ASN A 321 1.69 -11.88 9.40
C ASN A 321 3.12 -11.34 9.43
N ARG A 322 3.71 -11.22 8.24
CA ARG A 322 5.11 -10.81 8.07
C ARG A 322 5.43 -9.45 8.68
N MET A 323 4.54 -8.46 8.52
CA MET A 323 4.75 -7.12 9.08
C MET A 323 4.66 -7.13 10.60
N ILE A 324 3.69 -7.86 11.17
CA ILE A 324 3.57 -8.04 12.62
C ILE A 324 4.82 -8.69 13.22
N ARG A 325 5.34 -9.74 12.58
CA ARG A 325 6.59 -10.40 12.99
C ARG A 325 7.79 -9.45 12.87
N ALA A 326 7.85 -8.66 11.82
CA ALA A 326 8.92 -7.67 11.61
C ALA A 326 8.89 -6.51 12.62
N MET A 327 7.78 -6.30 13.34
CA MET A 327 7.73 -5.39 14.49
C MET A 327 8.46 -5.93 15.72
N LEU A 328 8.91 -7.20 15.74
CA LEU A 328 9.52 -7.83 16.93
C LEU A 328 8.69 -7.67 18.21
N TRP A 329 7.37 -7.59 18.07
CA TRP A 329 6.47 -7.72 19.20
C TRP A 329 6.51 -9.15 19.72
N ASN A 330 6.41 -9.33 21.04
CA ASN A 330 6.43 -10.67 21.63
C ASN A 330 5.19 -11.47 21.15
N PRO A 331 5.36 -12.57 20.40
CA PRO A 331 4.25 -13.34 19.87
C PRO A 331 3.34 -13.90 20.97
N GLU A 332 3.90 -14.24 22.14
CA GLU A 332 3.12 -14.74 23.29
C GLU A 332 2.19 -13.68 23.88
N ARG A 333 2.46 -12.38 23.62
CA ARG A 333 1.64 -11.26 24.09
C ARG A 333 0.57 -10.82 23.10
N LEU A 334 0.58 -11.32 21.85
CA LEU A 334 -0.42 -10.95 20.83
C LEU A 334 -1.86 -11.25 21.26
N PRO A 335 -2.19 -12.42 21.86
CA PRO A 335 -3.55 -12.68 22.32
C PRO A 335 -3.99 -11.70 23.41
N HIS A 336 -3.12 -11.40 24.37
CA HIS A 336 -3.38 -10.41 25.42
C HIS A 336 -3.63 -9.01 24.84
N ALA A 337 -2.81 -8.58 23.87
CA ALA A 337 -2.99 -7.31 23.19
C ALA A 337 -4.34 -7.24 22.45
N LEU A 338 -4.81 -8.34 21.84
CA LEU A 338 -6.15 -8.41 21.24
C LEU A 338 -7.26 -8.24 22.31
N TYR A 339 -7.14 -8.87 23.47
CA TYR A 339 -8.10 -8.67 24.56
C TYR A 339 -8.09 -7.22 25.07
N ASP A 340 -6.93 -6.57 25.14
CA ASP A 340 -6.83 -5.16 25.52
C ASP A 340 -7.51 -4.25 24.50
N LEU A 341 -7.33 -4.52 23.20
CA LEU A 341 -8.06 -3.81 22.14
C LEU A 341 -9.57 -4.03 22.22
N ARG A 342 -10.02 -5.24 22.59
CA ARG A 342 -11.44 -5.52 22.77
C ARG A 342 -12.01 -4.74 23.95
N ASN A 343 -11.30 -4.74 25.08
CA ASN A 343 -11.74 -4.08 26.30
C ASN A 343 -11.78 -2.56 26.14
N SER A 344 -10.91 -1.99 25.31
CA SER A 344 -10.93 -0.57 24.92
C SER A 344 -11.90 -0.25 23.78
N GLY A 345 -12.64 -1.24 23.27
CA GLY A 345 -13.62 -1.05 22.21
C GLY A 345 -13.02 -0.77 20.83
N LEU A 346 -11.72 -1.01 20.63
CA LEU A 346 -11.03 -0.85 19.34
C LEU A 346 -11.26 -2.05 18.42
N ILE A 347 -11.52 -3.24 18.98
CA ILE A 347 -12.07 -4.38 18.25
C ILE A 347 -13.33 -4.89 18.96
N SER A 348 -14.16 -5.64 18.24
CA SER A 348 -15.49 -6.00 18.74
C SER A 348 -15.57 -7.32 19.48
N LYS A 349 -14.69 -8.28 19.14
CA LYS A 349 -14.71 -9.61 19.75
C LYS A 349 -13.34 -10.28 19.62
N VAL A 350 -13.01 -11.10 20.62
CA VAL A 350 -11.94 -12.11 20.60
C VAL A 350 -12.56 -13.40 21.13
N SER A 351 -12.32 -14.52 20.45
CA SER A 351 -12.89 -15.83 20.76
C SER A 351 -11.83 -16.91 20.56
N GLU A 352 -11.65 -17.75 21.57
CA GLU A 352 -10.73 -18.89 21.56
C GLU A 352 -11.48 -20.10 22.10
N ILE A 353 -12.43 -20.62 21.30
CA ILE A 353 -13.27 -21.76 21.68
C ILE A 353 -12.88 -22.94 20.80
N ASP A 354 -12.69 -24.10 21.42
CA ASP A 354 -12.24 -25.33 20.76
C ASP A 354 -10.93 -25.12 19.98
N ALA A 355 -10.92 -25.47 18.69
CA ALA A 355 -9.78 -25.27 17.79
C ALA A 355 -9.80 -23.91 17.06
N ILE A 356 -10.83 -23.07 17.26
CA ILE A 356 -11.03 -21.83 16.50
C ILE A 356 -10.66 -20.62 17.34
N ARG A 357 -9.55 -19.99 16.97
CA ARG A 357 -9.02 -18.75 17.55
C ARG A 357 -9.23 -17.60 16.58
N GLN A 358 -10.08 -16.63 16.93
CA GLN A 358 -10.47 -15.55 16.03
C GLN A 358 -10.70 -14.22 16.73
N PHE A 359 -10.51 -13.12 15.99
CA PHE A 359 -10.84 -11.76 16.40
C PHE A 359 -11.74 -11.09 15.36
N THR A 360 -12.47 -10.04 15.76
CA THR A 360 -13.40 -9.34 14.86
C THR A 360 -13.20 -7.84 14.89
N THR A 361 -12.79 -7.27 13.75
CA THR A 361 -12.71 -5.82 13.54
C THR A 361 -14.05 -5.29 13.03
N ARG A 362 -14.40 -4.05 13.37
CA ARG A 362 -15.62 -3.36 12.88
C ARG A 362 -15.34 -1.98 12.29
N TYR A 363 -14.10 -1.56 12.32
CA TYR A 363 -13.68 -0.22 11.95
C TYR A 363 -12.65 -0.30 10.84
N THR A 364 -12.79 0.58 9.86
CA THR A 364 -11.69 0.95 8.96
C THR A 364 -10.54 1.57 9.77
N LEU A 365 -9.35 1.68 9.16
CA LEU A 365 -8.21 2.33 9.81
C LEU A 365 -8.52 3.78 10.25
N ALA A 366 -9.27 4.54 9.44
CA ALA A 366 -9.66 5.91 9.78
C ALA A 366 -10.53 5.98 11.04
N GLU A 367 -11.60 5.18 11.07
CA GLU A 367 -12.50 5.08 12.22
C GLU A 367 -11.80 4.55 13.49
N ALA A 368 -10.83 3.65 13.33
CA ALA A 368 -10.03 3.13 14.43
C ALA A 368 -9.11 4.24 15.00
N VAL A 369 -8.45 5.03 14.14
CA VAL A 369 -7.59 6.15 14.58
C VAL A 369 -8.38 7.20 15.35
N GLU A 370 -9.58 7.56 14.88
CA GLU A 370 -10.46 8.49 15.62
C GLU A 370 -10.74 8.00 17.05
N ARG A 371 -10.99 6.69 17.21
CA ARG A 371 -11.23 6.06 18.53
C ARG A 371 -9.98 5.97 19.38
N ILE A 372 -8.83 5.64 18.79
CA ILE A 372 -7.54 5.62 19.49
C ILE A 372 -7.25 7.02 20.08
N ILE A 373 -7.53 8.08 19.32
CA ILE A 373 -7.32 9.47 19.76
C ILE A 373 -8.35 9.88 20.81
N GLY A 374 -9.63 9.54 20.60
CA GLY A 374 -10.71 9.81 21.57
C GLY A 374 -10.48 9.14 22.93
N GLY A 375 -9.94 7.92 22.93
CA GLY A 375 -9.58 7.20 24.16
C GLY A 375 -8.37 7.76 24.91
N LYS A 376 -7.56 8.63 24.28
CA LYS A 376 -6.42 9.32 24.92
C LYS A 376 -6.84 10.58 25.68
N THR A 377 -7.97 11.18 25.29
CA THR A 377 -8.48 12.43 25.87
C THR A 377 -9.43 12.20 27.05
N SER A 378 -9.72 10.94 27.36
CA SER A 378 -10.41 10.48 28.58
C SER A 378 -9.40 9.94 29.57
#